data_AF-A0A1Z8QGA5-F1
#
_entry.id   AF-A0A1Z8QGA5-F1
#
_cell.length_a   1.000
_cell.length_b   1.000
_cell.length_c   1.000
_cell.angle_alpha   90.00
_cell.angle_beta   90.00
_cell.angle_gamma   90.00
#
_symmetry.space_group_name_H-M   'P 1'
#
loop_
_entity.id
_entity.type
_entity.pdbx_description
1 polymer ?
#
loop_
_entity_poly.entity_id
_entity_poly.type
_entity_poly.pdbx_seq_one_letter_code
_entity_poly.pdbx_strand_id
1 'polypeptide(L)' 'MTKIINIHTGKEKELMMFDCTICNCKFSEQEGGLQRGVIGMISISFCPTCFSGVLDMADYFRGTDEEEEE' A
#
# COMPACT_ATOMS: atom_id res chain seq x y z
N MET A 1 3.74 12.90 -10.96
CA MET A 1 5.12 12.35 -10.92
C MET A 1 5.98 13.34 -10.17
N THR A 2 6.65 12.90 -9.11
CA THR A 2 7.50 13.78 -8.27
C THR A 2 8.95 13.47 -8.55
N LYS A 3 9.74 14.51 -8.83
CA LYS A 3 11.18 14.40 -9.06
C LYS A 3 11.92 14.86 -7.82
N ILE A 4 12.86 14.04 -7.34
CA ILE A 4 13.83 14.45 -6.31
C ILE A 4 15.16 14.73 -7.00
N ILE A 5 15.76 15.89 -6.71
CA ILE A 5 17.09 16.23 -7.22
C ILE A 5 18.13 16.09 -6.11
N ASN A 6 19.23 15.42 -6.42
CA ASN A 6 20.38 15.36 -5.53
C ASN A 6 21.17 16.68 -5.65
N ILE A 7 21.22 17.48 -4.60
CA ILE A 7 21.85 18.82 -4.62
C ILE A 7 23.36 18.82 -4.88
N HIS A 8 24.07 17.71 -4.64
CA HIS A 8 25.53 17.62 -4.83
C HIS A 8 25.90 17.10 -6.22
N THR A 9 25.06 16.25 -6.82
CA THR A 9 25.35 15.59 -8.10
C THR A 9 24.48 16.08 -9.25
N GLY A 10 23.43 16.86 -8.97
CA GLY A 10 22.44 17.31 -9.94
C GLY A 10 21.58 16.18 -10.53
N LYS A 11 21.75 14.93 -10.07
CA LYS A 11 21.01 13.79 -10.60
C LYS A 11 19.56 13.82 -10.12
N GLU A 12 18.64 13.71 -11.08
CA GLU A 12 17.21 13.53 -10.82
C GLU A 12 16.89 12.04 -10.60
N LYS A 13 16.04 11.77 -9.61
CA LYS A 13 15.39 10.47 -9.44
C LYS A 13 13.89 10.67 -9.55
N GLU A 14 13.27 9.96 -10.48
CA GLU A 14 11.82 9.88 -10.57
C GLU A 14 11.30 8.92 -9.51
N LEU A 15 10.34 9.40 -8.71
CA LEU A 15 9.60 8.55 -7.78
C LEU A 15 8.19 8.35 -8.34
N MET A 16 7.86 7.08 -8.58
CA MET A 16 6.51 6.66 -8.89
C MET A 16 5.71 6.59 -7.59
N MET A 17 4.65 7.39 -7.50
CA MET A 17 3.75 7.43 -6.35
C MET A 17 2.34 7.06 -6.81
N PHE A 18 1.61 6.41 -5.92
CA PHE A 18 0.25 5.92 -6.11
C PHE A 18 -0.66 6.53 -5.05
N ASP A 19 -1.93 6.70 -5.38
CA ASP A 19 -2.94 7.19 -4.44
C ASP A 19 -3.69 5.99 -3.85
N CYS A 20 -3.79 5.91 -2.53
CA CYS A 20 -4.57 4.86 -1.87
C CYS A 20 -6.07 5.08 -2.10
N THR A 21 -6.79 4.07 -2.58
CA THR A 21 -8.24 4.13 -2.85
C THR A 21 -9.09 4.31 -1.58
N ILE A 22 -8.57 3.96 -0.41
CA ILE A 22 -9.31 4.07 0.87
C ILE A 22 -9.08 5.42 1.53
N CYS A 23 -7.81 5.78 1.77
CA CYS A 23 -7.46 6.94 2.60
C CYS A 23 -6.87 8.12 1.80
N ASN A 24 -6.73 8.00 0.48
CA ASN A 24 -6.13 8.99 -0.42
C ASN A 24 -4.69 9.41 -0.08
N CYS A 25 -3.99 8.66 0.78
CA CYS A 25 -2.56 8.91 1.01
C CYS A 25 -1.76 8.54 -0.24
N LYS A 26 -0.70 9.31 -0.49
CA LYS A 26 0.31 8.98 -1.49
C LYS A 26 1.28 7.97 -0.90
N PHE A 27 1.56 6.90 -1.62
CA PHE A 27 2.54 5.91 -1.23
C PHE A 27 3.46 5.55 -2.40
N SER A 28 4.68 5.12 -2.09
CA SER A 28 5.68 4.71 -3.09
C SER A 28 5.84 3.20 -3.13
N GLU A 29 6.42 2.68 -4.22
CA GLU A 29 6.72 1.24 -4.33
C GLU A 29 7.63 0.72 -3.19
N GLN A 30 8.50 1.60 -2.68
CA GLN A 30 9.48 1.26 -1.65
C GLN A 30 8.84 1.10 -0.27
N GLU A 31 7.68 1.71 -0.04
CA GLU A 31 6.93 1.60 1.22
C GLU A 31 6.16 0.27 1.31
N GLY A 32 5.96 -0.42 0.18
CA GLY A 32 5.16 -1.64 0.08
C GLY A 32 3.67 -1.36 -0.19
N GLY A 33 2.80 -2.26 0.28
CA GLY A 33 1.36 -2.20 0.00
C GLY A 33 1.00 -2.82 -1.36
N LEU A 34 -0.17 -2.45 -1.87
CA LEU A 34 -0.75 -3.01 -3.10
C LEU A 34 -0.96 -1.91 -4.14
N GLN A 35 -0.08 -1.84 -5.13
CA GLN A 35 -0.13 -0.79 -6.16
C GLN A 35 -1.25 -0.99 -7.18
N ARG A 36 -1.50 -2.25 -7.55
CA ARG A 36 -2.51 -2.65 -8.52
C ARG A 36 -3.15 -3.95 -8.05
N GLY A 37 -4.36 -3.83 -7.55
CA GLY A 37 -5.17 -4.96 -7.15
C GLY A 37 -6.58 -4.85 -7.70
N VAL A 38 -7.35 -5.91 -7.46
CA VAL A 38 -8.77 -5.95 -7.75
C VAL A 38 -9.51 -6.52 -6.54
N ILE A 39 -10.62 -5.90 -6.18
CA ILE A 39 -11.61 -6.48 -5.27
C ILE A 39 -12.89 -6.67 -6.08
N GLY A 40 -13.20 -7.93 -6.39
CA GLY A 40 -14.25 -8.25 -7.36
C GLY A 40 -13.95 -7.61 -8.72
N MET A 41 -14.75 -6.62 -9.13
CA MET A 41 -14.59 -5.87 -10.37
C MET A 41 -13.98 -4.47 -10.19
N ILE A 42 -13.63 -4.07 -8.96
CA ILE A 42 -13.14 -2.73 -8.66
C ILE A 42 -11.61 -2.75 -8.64
N SER A 43 -11.00 -1.90 -9.47
CA SER A 43 -9.55 -1.63 -9.43
C SER A 43 -9.20 -0.85 -8.17
N ILE A 44 -8.24 -1.35 -7.40
CA ILE A 44 -7.81 -0.72 -6.14
C ILE A 44 -6.30 -0.59 -6.06
N SER A 45 -5.88 0.36 -5.24
CA SER A 45 -4.50 0.59 -4.81
C SER A 45 -4.53 0.90 -3.32
N PHE A 46 -3.79 0.16 -2.50
CA PHE A 46 -3.75 0.36 -1.05
C PHE A 46 -2.34 0.70 -0.58
N CYS A 47 -2.25 1.74 0.24
CA CYS A 47 -1.03 2.00 1.00
C CYS A 47 -0.75 0.84 1.98
N PRO A 48 0.47 0.72 2.52
CA PRO A 48 0.86 -0.41 3.38
C PRO A 48 -0.11 -0.64 4.55
N THR A 49 -0.56 0.43 5.20
CA THR A 49 -1.47 0.36 6.35
C THR A 49 -2.85 -0.13 5.96
N CYS A 50 -3.44 0.42 4.90
CA CYS A 50 -4.76 -0.02 4.43
C CYS A 50 -4.72 -1.44 3.87
N PHE A 51 -3.61 -1.83 3.24
CA PHE A 51 -3.44 -3.19 2.76
C PHE A 51 -3.40 -4.19 3.93
N SER A 52 -2.60 -3.92 4.96
CA SER A 52 -2.57 -4.74 6.18
C SER A 52 -3.95 -4.85 6.82
N GLY A 53 -4.64 -3.73 7.04
CA GLY A 53 -5.96 -3.76 7.69
C GLY A 53 -7.02 -4.53 6.90
N VAL A 54 -6.92 -4.60 5.57
CA VAL A 54 -7.82 -5.43 4.74
C VAL A 54 -7.51 -6.92 4.90
N LEU A 55 -6.23 -7.30 5.03
CA LEU A 55 -5.84 -8.68 5.33
C LEU A 55 -6.32 -9.09 6.72
N ASP A 56 -6.05 -8.25 7.73
CA ASP A 56 -6.49 -8.48 9.12
C ASP A 56 -8.02 -8.67 9.19
N MET A 57 -8.78 -7.83 8.46
CA MET A 57 -10.23 -7.96 8.37
C MET A 57 -10.66 -9.27 7.71
N ALA A 58 -9.97 -9.70 6.65
CA ALA A 58 -10.27 -10.96 5.96
C ALA A 58 -9.99 -12.17 6.86
N ASP A 59 -8.91 -12.13 7.64
CA ASP A 59 -8.52 -13.20 8.55
C ASP A 59 -9.51 -13.32 9.73
N TYR A 60 -9.97 -12.18 10.26
CA TYR A 60 -11.06 -12.12 11.25
C TYR A 60 -12.33 -12.81 10.75
N PHE A 61 -12.81 -12.48 9.55
CA PHE A 61 -14.02 -13.11 8.99
C PHE A 61 -13.84 -14.59 8.62
N ARG A 62 -12.59 -15.03 8.43
CA ARG A 62 -12.27 -16.43 8.16
C ARG A 62 -12.20 -17.28 9.44
N GLY A 63 -12.22 -16.66 10.62
CA GLY A 63 -12.04 -17.37 11.89
C GLY A 63 -10.61 -17.86 12.08
N THR A 64 -9.64 -17.20 11.45
CA THR A 64 -8.21 -17.59 11.52
C THR A 64 -7.53 -17.09 12.81
N ASP A 65 -8.26 -16.32 13.64
CA ASP A 65 -7.77 -15.73 14.89
C ASP A 65 -7.90 -16.67 16.11
N GLU A 66 -8.35 -17.92 15.94
CA GLU A 66 -8.65 -18.86 17.05
C GLU A 66 -7.44 -19.64 17.62
N GLU A 67 -6.20 -19.30 17.30
CA GLU A 67 -5.02 -20.00 17.84
C GLU A 67 -4.06 -19.05 18.55
N GLU A 68 -4.28 -18.84 19.86
CA GLU A 68 -3.25 -18.66 20.91
C GLU A 68 -3.93 -18.45 22.29
N GLU A 69 -4.59 -19.49 22.81
CA GLU A 69 -4.75 -19.66 24.26
C GLU A 69 -3.71 -20.72 24.73
N GLU A 70 -2.54 -20.26 25.19
CA GLU A 70 -1.66 -21.01 26.11
C GLU A 70 -1.33 -20.17 27.35
#